data_AF-A0A8T1RUK6-F1
#
_entry.id   AF-A0A8T1RUK6-F1
#
_cell.length_a   1.000
_cell.length_b   1.000
_cell.length_c   1.000
_cell.angle_alpha   90.00
_cell.angle_beta   90.00
_cell.angle_gamma   90.00
#
_symmetry.space_group_name_H-M   'P 1'
#
loop_
_entity.id
_entity.type
_entity.pdbx_description
1 polymer ?
#
loop_
_entity_poly.entity_id
_entity_poly.type
_entity_poly.pdbx_seq_one_letter_code
_entity_poly.pdbx_strand_id
1 'polypeptide(L)'
;AEKFTRVLVEQQQDRARREQERIRLFSADPFDLEAQAKIEEDIRQQNIEENMTIAMEEAPESFGQVVMLYINCKVNGHPVKAFVDSGAQMTIMSQACAERCNIMRLVDRRWAGIAKGVGTQKIIGRVHLGK
;
A
#
# COMPACT_ATOMS: atom_id res chain seq x y z
N ALA A 1 10.73 2.52 -37.84
CA ALA A 1 11.97 3.20 -37.42
C ALA A 1 11.77 4.71 -37.29
N GLU A 2 11.31 5.41 -38.33
CA GLU A 2 11.17 6.89 -38.35
C GLU A 2 10.32 7.50 -37.22
N LYS A 3 9.20 6.86 -36.85
CA LYS A 3 8.33 7.33 -35.76
C LYS A 3 9.03 7.38 -34.41
N PHE A 4 9.95 6.44 -34.17
CA PHE A 4 10.72 6.34 -32.93
C PHE A 4 11.80 7.42 -32.85
N THR A 5 12.51 7.64 -33.96
CA THR A 5 13.53 8.70 -34.09
C THR A 5 12.92 10.08 -33.89
N ARG A 6 11.75 10.34 -34.46
CA ARG A 6 11.05 11.62 -34.32
C ARG A 6 10.64 11.91 -32.87
N VAL A 7 10.07 10.92 -32.17
CA VAL A 7 9.70 11.06 -30.75
C VAL A 7 10.93 11.28 -29.85
N LEU A 8 12.04 10.60 -30.14
CA LEU A 8 13.31 10.79 -29.43
C LEU A 8 13.86 12.21 -29.58
N VAL A 9 13.82 12.77 -30.79
CA VAL A 9 14.26 14.15 -31.08
C VAL A 9 13.35 15.17 -30.41
N GLU A 10 12.02 14.98 -30.47
CA GLU A 10 11.05 15.84 -29.77
C GLU A 10 11.29 15.82 -28.25
N GLN A 11 11.50 14.64 -27.65
CA GLN A 11 11.81 14.55 -26.21
C GLN A 11 13.14 15.21 -25.82
N GLN A 12 14.19 15.09 -26.65
CA GLN A 12 15.47 15.75 -26.38
C GLN A 12 15.36 17.27 -26.48
N GLN A 13 14.66 17.78 -27.50
CA GLN A 13 14.41 19.22 -27.66
C GLN A 13 13.58 19.80 -26.53
N ASP A 14 12.54 19.09 -26.08
CA ASP A 14 11.72 19.53 -24.95
C ASP A 14 12.50 19.55 -23.64
N ARG A 15 13.37 18.55 -23.39
CA ARG A 15 14.27 18.54 -22.23
C ARG A 15 15.22 19.73 -22.27
N ALA A 16 15.89 19.96 -23.39
CA ALA A 16 16.84 21.06 -23.56
C ALA A 16 16.16 22.43 -23.37
N ARG A 17 14.93 22.60 -23.86
CA ARG A 17 14.14 23.83 -23.67
C ARG A 17 13.81 24.07 -22.21
N ARG A 18 13.30 23.06 -21.50
CA ARG A 18 12.99 23.16 -20.05
C ARG A 18 14.24 23.45 -19.22
N GLU A 19 15.38 22.87 -19.60
CA GLU A 19 16.65 23.09 -18.93
C GLU A 19 17.16 24.53 -19.15
N GLN A 20 17.06 25.07 -20.37
CA GLN A 20 17.38 26.47 -20.64
C GLN A 20 16.46 27.44 -19.88
N GLU A 21 15.18 27.16 -19.77
CA GLU A 21 14.24 27.96 -18.97
C GLU A 21 14.59 27.92 -17.47
N ARG A 22 14.96 26.75 -16.93
CA ARG A 22 15.45 26.61 -15.55
C ARG A 22 16.72 27.41 -15.30
N ILE A 23 17.69 27.35 -16.21
CA ILE A 23 18.95 28.09 -16.09
C ILE A 23 18.69 29.60 -16.10
N ARG A 24 17.79 30.08 -16.98
CA ARG A 24 17.40 31.49 -17.01
C ARG A 24 16.76 31.94 -15.70
N LEU A 25 15.89 31.12 -15.13
CA LEU A 25 15.28 31.39 -13.83
C LEU A 25 16.29 31.45 -12.68
N PHE A 26 17.24 30.51 -12.64
CA PHE A 26 18.31 30.48 -11.64
C PHE A 26 19.33 31.62 -11.81
N SER A 27 19.42 32.20 -13.02
CA SER A 27 20.26 33.36 -13.32
C SER A 27 19.55 34.71 -13.14
N ALA A 28 18.25 34.70 -12.84
CA ALA A 28 17.46 35.90 -12.59
C ALA A 28 17.81 36.51 -11.22
N ASP A 29 17.51 37.80 -11.05
CA ASP A 29 17.74 38.54 -9.80
C ASP A 29 17.05 37.82 -8.62
N PRO A 30 17.71 37.61 -7.46
CA PRO A 30 17.12 37.04 -6.26
C PRO A 30 15.83 37.74 -5.76
N PHE A 31 15.55 38.97 -6.20
CA PHE A 31 14.34 39.72 -5.87
C PHE A 31 13.26 39.72 -6.98
N ASP A 32 13.43 38.91 -8.02
CA ASP A 32 12.43 38.76 -9.08
C ASP A 32 11.21 37.95 -8.58
N LEU A 33 10.07 38.63 -8.48
CA LEU A 33 8.81 38.04 -8.03
C LEU A 33 8.34 36.88 -8.93
N GLU A 34 8.67 36.91 -10.22
CA GLU A 34 8.29 35.84 -11.15
C GLU A 34 9.13 34.58 -10.93
N ALA A 35 10.43 34.75 -10.66
CA ALA A 35 11.31 33.64 -10.29
C ALA A 35 10.87 33.01 -8.95
N GLN A 36 10.57 33.83 -7.95
CA GLN A 36 10.09 33.36 -6.65
C GLN A 36 8.76 32.60 -6.74
N ALA A 37 7.80 33.11 -7.53
CA ALA A 37 6.51 32.45 -7.74
C ALA A 37 6.65 31.09 -8.42
N LYS A 38 7.59 30.95 -9.36
CA LYS A 38 7.86 29.68 -10.04
C LYS A 38 8.60 28.69 -9.14
N ILE A 39 9.51 29.16 -8.28
CA ILE A 39 10.13 28.34 -7.23
C ILE A 39 9.06 27.82 -6.26
N GLU A 40 8.13 28.69 -5.83
CA GLU A 40 7.02 28.29 -4.95
C GLU A 40 6.12 27.24 -5.61
N GLU A 41 5.78 27.42 -6.89
CA GLU A 41 4.99 26.44 -7.64
C GLU A 41 5.73 25.11 -7.80
N ASP A 42 7.03 25.13 -8.09
CA ASP A 42 7.85 23.91 -8.20
C ASP A 42 7.88 23.15 -6.86
N ILE A 43 8.06 23.83 -5.72
CA ILE A 43 8.01 23.23 -4.38
C ILE A 43 6.61 22.66 -4.10
N ARG A 44 5.55 23.39 -4.46
CA ARG A 44 4.18 22.93 -4.28
C ARG A 44 3.90 21.65 -5.05
N GLN A 45 4.31 21.58 -6.32
CA GLN A 45 4.17 20.37 -7.14
C GLN A 45 4.97 19.21 -6.57
N GLN A 46 6.21 19.44 -6.12
CA GLN A 46 7.02 18.41 -5.45
C GLN A 46 6.32 17.83 -4.22
N ASN A 47 5.78 18.69 -3.34
CA ASN A 47 5.05 18.23 -2.16
C ASN A 47 3.80 17.39 -2.52
N ILE A 48 3.11 17.75 -3.60
CA ILE A 48 1.96 17.00 -4.11
C ILE A 48 2.40 15.63 -4.65
N GLU A 49 3.48 15.57 -5.43
CA GLU A 49 4.02 14.32 -5.97
C GLU A 49 4.56 13.39 -4.88
N GLU A 50 5.26 13.93 -3.87
CA GLU A 50 5.72 13.17 -2.71
C GLU A 50 4.55 12.59 -1.92
N ASN A 51 3.54 13.40 -1.62
CA ASN A 51 2.33 12.93 -0.94
C ASN A 51 1.59 11.87 -1.75
N MET A 52 1.50 12.03 -3.08
CA MET A 52 0.91 11.01 -3.96
C MET A 52 1.72 9.71 -3.93
N THR A 53 3.04 9.79 -3.96
CA THR A 53 3.93 8.62 -3.90
C THR A 53 3.74 7.86 -2.60
N ILE A 54 3.73 8.56 -1.46
CA ILE A 54 3.45 7.96 -0.14
C ILE A 54 2.07 7.30 -0.12
N ALA A 55 1.05 7.98 -0.64
CA ALA A 55 -0.30 7.45 -0.67
C ALA A 55 -0.41 6.19 -1.56
N MET A 56 0.37 6.10 -2.64
CA MET A 56 0.43 4.89 -3.48
C MET A 56 1.09 3.70 -2.76
N GLU A 57 2.08 3.95 -1.91
CA GLU A 57 2.77 2.90 -1.15
C GLU A 57 1.97 2.45 0.07
N GLU A 58 1.45 3.40 0.84
CA GLU A 58 0.81 3.16 2.14
C GLU A 58 -0.69 2.87 2.04
N ALA A 59 -1.38 3.44 1.04
CA ALA A 59 -2.82 3.30 0.84
C ALA A 59 -3.20 3.05 -0.63
N PRO A 60 -2.64 2.00 -1.27
CA PRO A 60 -2.90 1.68 -2.67
C PRO A 60 -4.39 1.50 -3.00
N GLU A 61 -5.22 1.13 -2.01
CA GLU A 61 -6.67 1.04 -2.11
C GLU A 61 -7.37 2.36 -2.45
N SER A 62 -6.72 3.51 -2.22
CA SER A 62 -7.24 4.83 -2.60
C SER A 62 -7.15 5.07 -4.12
N PHE A 63 -6.28 4.34 -4.82
CA PHE A 63 -6.00 4.53 -6.25
C PHE A 63 -6.55 3.41 -7.13
N GLY A 64 -7.05 2.32 -6.54
CA GLY A 64 -7.61 1.21 -7.29
C GLY A 64 -8.05 0.05 -6.41
N GLN A 65 -8.69 -0.94 -7.04
CA GLN A 65 -9.15 -2.13 -6.33
C GLN A 65 -7.97 -3.07 -6.04
N VAL A 66 -7.56 -3.13 -4.78
CA VAL A 66 -6.54 -4.08 -4.31
C VAL A 66 -7.17 -5.45 -4.09
N VAL A 67 -6.61 -6.48 -4.73
CA VAL A 67 -7.06 -7.86 -4.56
C VAL A 67 -6.37 -8.47 -3.35
N MET A 68 -7.16 -8.85 -2.35
CA MET A 68 -6.68 -9.55 -1.17
C MET A 68 -6.29 -10.99 -1.49
N LEU A 69 -5.20 -11.47 -0.89
CA LEU A 69 -4.68 -12.81 -1.13
C LEU A 69 -5.48 -13.85 -0.34
N TYR A 70 -6.02 -14.85 -1.05
CA TYR A 70 -6.71 -15.98 -0.45
C TYR A 70 -6.18 -17.31 -1.00
N ILE A 71 -6.10 -18.30 -0.13
CA ILE A 71 -5.81 -19.68 -0.50
C ILE A 71 -6.94 -20.62 -0.07
N ASN A 72 -7.20 -21.64 -0.89
CA ASN A 72 -8.06 -22.74 -0.48
C ASN A 72 -7.26 -23.73 0.36
N CYS A 73 -7.70 -23.98 1.59
CA CYS A 73 -7.12 -24.97 2.48
C CYS A 73 -8.21 -25.88 3.06
N LYS A 74 -7.79 -26.87 3.85
CA LYS A 74 -8.70 -27.74 4.59
C LYS A 74 -8.34 -27.73 6.06
N VAL A 75 -9.34 -27.66 6.92
CA VAL A 75 -9.19 -27.82 8.38
C VAL A 75 -10.06 -28.98 8.79
N ASN A 76 -9.45 -30.04 9.35
CA ASN A 76 -10.15 -31.28 9.68
C ASN A 76 -11.00 -31.83 8.50
N GLY A 77 -10.47 -31.75 7.27
CA GLY A 77 -11.14 -32.17 6.04
C GLY A 77 -12.15 -31.17 5.45
N HIS A 78 -12.57 -30.14 6.19
CA HIS A 78 -13.53 -29.14 5.72
C HIS A 78 -12.84 -28.04 4.91
N PRO A 79 -13.37 -27.64 3.73
CA PRO A 79 -12.79 -26.57 2.93
C PRO A 79 -12.91 -25.21 3.64
N VAL A 80 -11.84 -24.42 3.59
CA VAL A 80 -11.73 -23.08 4.17
C VAL A 80 -10.98 -22.18 3.18
N LYS A 81 -11.45 -20.94 3.01
CA LYS A 81 -10.69 -19.89 2.34
C LYS A 81 -9.93 -19.11 3.40
N ALA A 82 -8.61 -19.18 3.38
CA ALA A 82 -7.76 -18.45 4.32
C ALA A 82 -7.28 -17.15 3.68
N PHE A 83 -7.46 -16.03 4.39
CA PHE A 83 -6.87 -14.75 4.06
C PHE A 83 -5.37 -14.79 4.43
N VAL A 84 -4.51 -14.36 3.51
CA VAL A 84 -3.05 -14.35 3.70
C VAL A 84 -2.62 -12.92 4.02
N ASP A 85 -2.12 -12.74 5.24
CA ASP A 85 -1.70 -11.44 5.77
C ASP A 85 -0.35 -11.60 6.48
N SER A 86 0.71 -11.04 5.90
CA SER A 86 2.05 -11.02 6.51
C SER A 86 2.19 -9.99 7.64
N GLY A 87 1.27 -9.03 7.74
CA GLY A 87 1.25 -8.02 8.80
C GLY A 87 0.59 -8.50 10.10
N ALA A 88 -0.13 -9.63 10.07
CA ALA A 88 -0.76 -10.20 11.25
C ALA A 88 0.24 -10.94 12.14
N GLN A 89 0.41 -10.50 13.40
CA GLN A 89 1.27 -11.19 14.38
C GLN A 89 0.78 -12.61 14.70
N MET A 90 -0.53 -12.86 14.62
CA MET A 90 -1.14 -14.15 14.93
C MET A 90 -2.16 -14.54 13.87
N THR A 91 -2.18 -15.82 13.50
CA THR A 91 -3.28 -16.40 12.71
C THR A 91 -4.54 -16.51 13.55
N ILE A 92 -5.66 -16.05 13.02
CA ILE A 92 -6.95 -16.03 13.71
C ILE A 92 -7.95 -16.91 12.95
N MET A 93 -8.79 -17.62 13.69
CA MET A 93 -9.93 -18.35 13.16
C MET A 93 -11.20 -17.92 13.90
N SER A 94 -12.28 -17.68 13.17
CA SER A 94 -13.57 -17.36 13.79
C SER A 94 -14.14 -18.56 14.53
N GLN A 95 -14.91 -18.31 15.59
CA GLN A 95 -15.59 -19.36 16.34
C GLN A 95 -16.49 -20.21 15.45
N ALA A 96 -17.28 -19.59 14.57
CA ALA A 96 -18.12 -20.28 13.61
C ALA A 96 -17.33 -21.20 12.66
N CYS A 97 -16.11 -20.81 12.27
CA CYS A 97 -15.24 -21.66 11.47
C CYS A 97 -14.72 -22.86 12.28
N ALA A 98 -14.34 -22.65 13.55
CA ALA A 98 -13.89 -23.75 14.43
C ALA A 98 -15.01 -24.76 14.73
N GLU A 99 -16.25 -24.28 14.91
CA GLU A 99 -17.45 -25.11 15.05
C GLU A 99 -17.73 -25.91 13.78
N ARG A 100 -17.76 -25.24 12.62
CA ARG A 100 -17.96 -25.88 11.31
C ARG A 100 -16.90 -26.92 10.98
N CYS A 101 -15.65 -26.68 11.38
CA CYS A 101 -14.55 -27.63 11.17
C CYS A 101 -14.49 -28.71 12.26
N ASN A 102 -15.41 -28.70 13.23
CA ASN A 102 -15.46 -29.64 14.34
C ASN A 102 -14.13 -29.74 15.11
N ILE A 103 -13.54 -28.58 15.45
CA ILE A 103 -12.28 -28.50 16.23
C ILE A 103 -12.44 -27.75 17.55
N MET A 104 -13.67 -27.42 17.98
CA MET A 104 -13.93 -26.73 19.25
C MET A 104 -13.35 -27.48 20.46
N ARG A 105 -13.25 -28.82 20.39
CA ARG A 105 -12.61 -29.66 21.42
C ARG A 105 -11.11 -29.38 21.61
N LEU A 106 -10.46 -28.72 20.65
CA LEU A 106 -9.04 -28.37 20.69
C LEU A 106 -8.80 -26.95 21.20
N VAL A 107 -9.86 -26.17 21.43
CA VAL A 107 -9.76 -24.78 21.87
C VAL A 107 -9.50 -24.72 23.37
N ASP A 108 -8.27 -24.39 23.74
CA ASP A 108 -7.87 -24.19 25.12
C ASP A 108 -8.33 -22.82 25.64
N ARG A 109 -9.37 -22.81 26.46
CA ARG A 109 -9.97 -21.59 27.02
C ARG A 109 -9.11 -20.90 28.08
N ARG A 110 -8.03 -21.53 28.58
CA ARG A 110 -7.08 -20.86 29.50
C ARG A 110 -6.33 -19.72 28.82
N TRP A 111 -6.29 -19.74 27.49
CA TRP A 111 -5.73 -18.70 26.64
C TRP A 111 -6.78 -17.71 26.13
N ALA A 112 -7.96 -17.67 26.77
CA ALA A 112 -8.94 -16.63 26.50
C ALA A 112 -8.39 -15.26 26.90
N GLY A 113 -8.76 -14.23 26.15
CA GLY A 113 -8.22 -12.89 26.35
C GLY A 113 -8.80 -11.89 25.37
N ILE A 114 -8.06 -10.82 25.13
CA ILE A 114 -8.45 -9.75 24.21
C ILE A 114 -7.34 -9.62 23.16
N ALA A 115 -7.69 -9.78 21.89
CA ALA A 115 -6.80 -9.44 20.79
C ALA A 115 -6.96 -7.95 20.46
N LYS A 116 -5.83 -7.25 20.37
CA LYS A 116 -5.74 -5.86 19.96
C LYS A 116 -5.06 -5.81 18.59
N GLY A 117 -5.70 -5.13 17.64
CA GLY A 117 -5.23 -4.90 16.27
C GLY A 117 -6.09 -3.81 15.66
N VAL A 118 -6.66 -4.04 14.46
CA VAL A 118 -7.64 -3.14 13.81
C VAL A 118 -8.97 -3.01 14.60
N GLY A 119 -9.10 -3.70 15.73
CA GLY A 119 -10.18 -3.58 16.68
C GLY A 119 -9.88 -4.33 17.97
N THR A 120 -10.79 -4.25 18.94
CA THR A 120 -10.74 -5.04 20.18
C THR A 120 -11.72 -6.20 20.05
N GLN A 121 -11.20 -7.42 19.94
CA GLN A 121 -12.06 -8.62 19.90
C GLN A 121 -11.69 -9.61 21.00
N LYS A 122 -12.71 -10.29 21.54
CA LYS A 122 -12.54 -11.32 22.56
C LYS A 122 -11.99 -12.60 21.92
N ILE A 123 -10.85 -13.06 22.41
CA ILE A 123 -10.32 -14.38 22.10
C ILE A 123 -10.93 -15.39 23.06
N ILE A 124 -11.58 -16.41 22.50
CA ILE A 124 -12.24 -17.47 23.28
C ILE A 124 -11.28 -18.56 23.77
N GLY A 125 -10.09 -18.65 23.17
CA GLY A 125 -9.05 -19.63 23.49
C GLY A 125 -8.06 -19.81 22.35
N ARG A 126 -7.18 -20.81 22.48
CA ARG A 126 -6.12 -21.10 21.50
C ARG A 126 -6.12 -22.55 21.08
N VAL A 127 -5.92 -22.81 19.79
CA VAL A 127 -5.56 -24.14 19.27
C VAL A 127 -4.04 -24.18 19.16
N HIS A 128 -3.40 -25.13 19.84
CA HIS A 128 -1.93 -25.12 20.01
C HIS A 128 -1.17 -25.65 18.80
N LEU A 129 -1.75 -26.60 18.07
CA LEU A 129 -1.12 -27.23 16.92
C LEU A 129 -2.17 -27.47 15.84
N GLY A 130 -1.96 -26.87 14.67
CA GLY A 130 -2.64 -27.25 13.44
C GLY A 130 -1.73 -28.18 12.64
N LYS A 131 -2.21 -29.38 12.33
CA LYS A 131 -1.62 -30.27 11.31
C LYS A 131 -2.63 -30.44 10.19
#